data_AF-A0A3D3EMA7-F1
#
_entry.id   AF-A0A3D3EMA7-F1
#
_cell.length_a   1.000
_cell.length_b   1.000
_cell.length_c   1.000
_cell.angle_alpha   90.00
_cell.angle_beta   90.00
_cell.angle_gamma   90.00
#
_symmetry.space_group_name_H-M   'P 1'
#
loop_
_entity.id
_entity.type
_entity.pdbx_description
1 polymer ?
#
loop_
_entity_poly.entity_id
_entity_poly.type
_entity_poly.pdbx_seq_one_letter_code
_entity_poly.pdbx_strand_id
1 'polypeptide(L)'
;TFIKCRDQYFEPFFTLEESAKRFLYIRKNSFEMEEINVRHGLKIRVKYTVLPEESIGALVRHVSIENIGKEAKKIELIDGLPKIIPYGIANSAYKEMSNLLKSWSDIKNTDQKVPYYTMRSSSDDSSEVSEIEGGYFYLTVHHQELLPVIYDAEVIFAYDTSLVHPISFMKHPV
;
A
#
# COMPACT_ATOMS: atom_id res chain seq x y z
N THR A 1 -6.54 1.24 -3.79
CA THR A 1 -6.30 0.08 -4.68
C THR A 1 -6.83 0.45 -6.03
N PHE A 2 -5.98 0.49 -7.05
CA PHE A 2 -6.36 1.01 -8.36
C PHE A 2 -6.52 -0.13 -9.35
N ILE A 3 -7.68 -0.21 -9.99
CA ILE A 3 -8.01 -1.29 -10.93
C ILE A 3 -8.37 -0.69 -12.28
N LYS A 4 -7.79 -1.24 -13.36
CA LYS A 4 -8.36 -1.11 -14.70
C LYS A 4 -8.93 -2.44 -15.14
N CYS A 5 -10.19 -2.43 -15.53
CA CYS A 5 -10.85 -3.57 -16.13
C CYS A 5 -11.38 -3.17 -17.50
N ARG A 6 -10.89 -3.80 -18.58
CA ARG A 6 -11.23 -3.43 -19.97
C ARG A 6 -11.00 -1.93 -20.24
N ASP A 7 -9.82 -1.44 -19.86
CA ASP A 7 -9.38 -0.04 -19.98
C ASP A 7 -10.20 1.00 -19.20
N GLN A 8 -11.16 0.56 -18.37
CA GLN A 8 -11.91 1.44 -17.47
C GLN A 8 -11.30 1.39 -16.08
N TYR A 9 -10.83 2.55 -15.61
CA TYR A 9 -10.35 2.76 -14.26
C TYR A 9 -11.51 2.81 -13.26
N PHE A 10 -11.33 2.16 -12.12
CA PHE A 10 -12.13 2.37 -10.91
C PHE A 10 -11.31 2.07 -9.65
N GLU A 11 -11.77 2.61 -8.53
CA GLU A 11 -11.14 2.41 -7.23
C GLU A 11 -12.17 1.83 -6.25
N PRO A 12 -12.05 0.53 -5.89
CA PRO A 12 -12.89 -0.06 -4.87
C PRO A 12 -12.80 0.72 -3.57
N PHE A 13 -13.92 0.82 -2.86
CA PHE A 13 -14.06 1.47 -1.54
C PHE A 13 -13.92 3.00 -1.51
N PHE A 14 -13.58 3.67 -2.62
CA PHE A 14 -13.37 5.12 -2.63
C PHE A 14 -14.63 5.91 -3.02
N THR A 15 -15.19 5.66 -4.21
CA THR A 15 -16.35 6.40 -4.74
C THR A 15 -17.68 5.82 -4.27
N LEU A 16 -18.72 6.63 -4.08
CA LEU A 16 -20.07 6.09 -3.86
C LEU A 16 -20.69 5.74 -5.22
N GLU A 17 -20.59 4.47 -5.62
CA GLU A 17 -21.22 3.95 -6.83
C GLU A 17 -22.48 3.16 -6.49
N GLU A 18 -23.61 3.47 -7.14
CA GLU A 18 -24.86 2.71 -6.99
C GLU A 18 -24.72 1.23 -7.38
N SER A 19 -23.82 0.95 -8.33
CA SER A 19 -23.50 -0.41 -8.78
C SER A 19 -22.58 -1.19 -7.85
N ALA A 20 -22.11 -0.58 -6.76
CA ALA A 20 -21.22 -1.20 -5.78
C ALA A 20 -21.98 -1.52 -4.48
N LYS A 21 -21.94 -2.79 -4.08
CA LYS A 21 -22.40 -3.22 -2.74
C LYS A 21 -21.19 -3.48 -1.86
N ARG A 22 -21.15 -2.86 -0.68
CA ARG A 22 -20.01 -2.92 0.23
C ARG A 22 -20.38 -3.60 1.54
N PHE A 23 -19.46 -4.40 2.05
CA PHE A 23 -19.56 -5.06 3.34
C PHE A 23 -18.29 -4.84 4.14
N LEU A 24 -18.47 -4.65 5.45
CA LEU A 24 -17.40 -4.60 6.42
C LEU A 24 -17.59 -5.76 7.39
N TYR A 25 -16.60 -6.62 7.50
CA TYR A 25 -16.59 -7.72 8.44
C TYR A 25 -15.52 -7.48 9.50
N ILE A 26 -15.93 -7.46 10.77
CA ILE A 26 -15.03 -7.27 11.92
C ILE A 26 -14.97 -8.57 12.71
N ARG A 27 -13.75 -9.03 13.00
CA ARG A 27 -13.47 -10.21 13.83
C ARG A 27 -12.38 -9.86 14.83
N LYS A 28 -12.16 -10.72 15.82
CA LYS A 28 -11.22 -10.49 16.92
C LYS A 28 -9.80 -10.10 16.46
N ASN A 29 -9.26 -10.78 15.45
CA ASN A 29 -7.88 -10.60 14.95
C ASN A 29 -7.82 -10.25 13.45
N SER A 30 -8.93 -9.82 12.86
CA SER A 30 -8.97 -9.41 11.46
C SER A 30 -10.14 -8.49 11.17
N PHE A 31 -9.97 -7.63 10.18
CA PHE A 31 -11.09 -6.95 9.54
C PHE A 31 -10.99 -7.14 8.03
N GLU A 32 -12.13 -7.13 7.36
CA GLU A 32 -12.23 -7.36 5.94
C GLU A 32 -13.23 -6.39 5.31
N MET A 33 -12.85 -5.80 4.20
CA MET A 33 -13.71 -4.98 3.36
C MET A 33 -13.99 -5.74 2.08
N GLU A 34 -15.25 -5.85 1.70
CA GLU A 34 -15.69 -6.50 0.47
C GLU A 34 -16.50 -5.51 -0.38
N GLU A 35 -16.21 -5.44 -1.67
CA GLU A 35 -17.01 -4.72 -2.66
C GLU A 35 -17.41 -5.67 -3.78
N ILE A 36 -18.71 -5.73 -4.05
CA ILE A 36 -19.29 -6.40 -5.22
C ILE A 36 -19.70 -5.29 -6.19
N ASN A 37 -18.96 -5.14 -7.28
CA ASN A 37 -19.22 -4.14 -8.31
C ASN A 37 -19.83 -4.81 -9.55
N VAL A 38 -21.15 -4.66 -9.74
CA VAL A 38 -21.87 -5.33 -10.84
C VAL A 38 -21.56 -4.70 -12.20
N ARG A 39 -21.20 -3.41 -12.25
CA ARG A 39 -20.81 -2.71 -13.48
C ARG A 39 -19.54 -3.30 -14.06
N HIS A 40 -18.52 -3.52 -13.20
CA HIS A 40 -17.26 -4.13 -13.63
C HIS A 40 -17.33 -5.67 -13.61
N GLY A 41 -18.33 -6.26 -12.97
CA GLY A 41 -18.46 -7.71 -12.82
C GLY A 41 -17.32 -8.29 -11.99
N LEU A 42 -16.90 -7.56 -10.96
CA LEU A 42 -15.79 -7.92 -10.09
C LEU A 42 -16.22 -7.91 -8.63
N LYS A 43 -15.68 -8.85 -7.88
CA LYS A 43 -15.78 -8.90 -6.43
C LYS A 43 -14.38 -8.74 -5.84
N ILE A 44 -14.18 -7.72 -5.02
CA ILE A 44 -12.90 -7.35 -4.44
C ILE A 44 -13.01 -7.55 -2.92
N ARG A 45 -12.05 -8.26 -2.32
CA ARG A 45 -11.92 -8.33 -0.86
C ARG A 45 -10.53 -7.88 -0.43
N VAL A 46 -10.48 -7.09 0.62
CA VAL A 46 -9.24 -6.68 1.29
C VAL A 46 -9.35 -7.08 2.75
N LYS A 47 -8.56 -8.07 3.15
CA LYS A 47 -8.53 -8.58 4.52
C LYS A 47 -7.22 -8.20 5.19
N TYR A 48 -7.31 -7.62 6.38
CA TYR A 48 -6.19 -7.35 7.25
C TYR A 48 -6.17 -8.33 8.40
N THR A 49 -5.01 -8.91 8.70
CA THR A 49 -4.82 -9.80 9.85
C THR A 49 -3.41 -9.65 10.41
N VAL A 50 -3.27 -9.95 11.69
CA VAL A 50 -1.96 -10.02 12.36
C VAL A 50 -1.37 -11.43 12.18
N LEU A 51 -0.06 -11.56 12.30
CA LEU A 51 0.63 -12.86 12.39
C LEU A 51 0.91 -13.22 13.86
N PRO A 52 -0.02 -13.87 14.57
CA PRO A 52 0.28 -14.40 15.90
C PRO A 52 1.29 -15.54 15.79
N GLU A 53 2.12 -15.72 16.82
CA GLU A 53 3.06 -16.86 16.97
C GLU A 53 4.21 -16.91 15.95
N GLU A 54 4.30 -15.97 15.02
CA GLU A 54 5.43 -15.84 14.10
C GLU A 54 6.62 -15.10 14.74
N SER A 55 7.82 -15.40 14.25
CA SER A 55 9.06 -14.72 14.67
C SER A 55 9.14 -13.25 14.25
N ILE A 56 8.24 -12.83 13.33
CA ILE A 56 8.13 -11.47 12.82
C ILE A 56 6.73 -10.91 13.09
N GLY A 57 6.68 -9.70 13.66
CA GLY A 57 5.43 -8.94 13.75
C GLY A 57 5.09 -8.33 12.40
N ALA A 58 3.96 -8.70 11.80
CA ALA A 58 3.50 -8.11 10.55
C ALA A 58 1.98 -7.89 10.52
N LEU A 59 1.58 -6.84 9.82
CA LEU A 59 0.20 -6.63 9.38
C LEU A 59 0.07 -7.18 7.96
N VAL A 60 -0.64 -8.30 7.82
CA VAL A 60 -0.87 -8.94 6.52
C VAL A 60 -2.10 -8.34 5.89
N ARG A 61 -1.94 -7.81 4.69
CA ARG A 61 -3.03 -7.30 3.85
C ARG A 61 -3.20 -8.23 2.65
N HIS A 62 -4.27 -9.02 2.66
CA HIS A 62 -4.60 -9.95 1.58
C HIS A 62 -5.68 -9.34 0.68
N VAL A 63 -5.36 -9.16 -0.60
CA VAL A 63 -6.31 -8.73 -1.63
C VAL A 63 -6.72 -9.91 -2.50
N SER A 64 -8.02 -10.12 -2.64
CA SER A 64 -8.55 -11.05 -3.63
C SER A 64 -9.46 -10.32 -4.61
N ILE A 65 -9.34 -10.70 -5.88
CA ILE A 65 -10.16 -10.20 -6.98
C ILE A 65 -10.78 -11.42 -7.66
N GLU A 66 -12.10 -11.45 -7.69
CA GLU A 66 -12.89 -12.53 -8.23
C GLU A 66 -13.73 -12.00 -9.40
N ASN A 67 -13.60 -12.66 -10.56
CA ASN A 67 -14.46 -12.38 -11.70
C ASN A 67 -15.81 -13.07 -11.50
N ILE A 68 -16.85 -12.27 -11.25
CA ILE A 68 -18.22 -12.75 -11.07
C ILE A 68 -19.07 -12.62 -12.35
N GLY A 69 -18.44 -12.22 -13.45
CA GLY A 69 -19.04 -12.17 -14.78
C GLY A 69 -18.94 -13.49 -15.53
N LYS A 70 -19.57 -13.55 -16.71
CA LYS A 70 -19.54 -14.73 -17.59
C LYS A 70 -18.32 -14.80 -18.51
N GLU A 71 -17.68 -13.66 -18.74
CA GLU A 71 -16.58 -13.52 -19.69
C GLU A 71 -15.26 -13.35 -18.96
N ALA A 72 -14.17 -13.82 -19.57
CA ALA A 72 -12.83 -13.50 -19.11
C ALA A 72 -12.60 -11.97 -19.12
N LYS A 73 -11.83 -11.49 -18.14
CA LYS A 73 -11.53 -10.06 -17.97
C LYS A 73 -10.02 -9.88 -17.92
N LYS A 74 -9.52 -8.96 -18.72
CA LYS A 74 -8.16 -8.40 -18.57
C LYS A 74 -8.21 -7.35 -17.48
N ILE A 75 -7.37 -7.50 -16.46
CA ILE A 75 -7.30 -6.64 -15.29
C ILE A 75 -5.86 -6.17 -15.12
N GLU A 76 -5.68 -4.87 -14.94
CA GLU A 76 -4.43 -4.27 -14.45
C GLU A 76 -4.69 -3.74 -13.04
N LEU A 77 -3.74 -3.95 -12.13
CA LEU A 77 -3.89 -3.68 -10.71
C LEU A 77 -2.64 -2.99 -10.18
N ILE A 78 -2.82 -1.86 -9.49
CA ILE A 78 -1.84 -1.34 -8.55
C ILE A 78 -2.46 -1.39 -7.16
N ASP A 79 -1.77 -2.04 -6.25
CA ASP A 79 -2.25 -2.27 -4.90
C ASP A 79 -1.13 -2.10 -3.88
N GLY A 80 -1.45 -1.55 -2.72
CA GLY A 80 -0.48 -1.27 -1.68
C GLY A 80 -1.01 -0.35 -0.59
N LEU A 81 -0.09 0.23 0.17
CA LEU A 81 -0.37 1.25 1.17
C LEU A 81 0.05 2.62 0.65
N PRO A 82 -0.73 3.69 0.92
CA PRO A 82 -0.43 5.02 0.39
C PRO A 82 0.84 5.64 1.00
N LYS A 83 1.16 5.31 2.25
CA LYS A 83 2.34 5.81 2.95
C LYS A 83 2.78 4.87 4.06
N ILE A 84 4.09 4.68 4.18
CA ILE A 84 4.74 4.01 5.30
C ILE A 84 5.55 5.06 6.06
N ILE A 85 5.35 5.15 7.36
CA ILE A 85 6.12 6.05 8.23
C ILE A 85 7.34 5.26 8.72
N PRO A 86 8.58 5.71 8.48
CA PRO A 86 9.78 5.02 8.95
C PRO A 86 9.82 4.84 10.47
N TYR A 87 10.55 3.81 10.90
CA TYR A 87 10.79 3.53 12.31
C TYR A 87 11.53 4.68 13.00
N GLY A 88 11.26 4.89 14.29
CA GLY A 88 11.96 5.89 15.12
C GLY A 88 11.34 7.30 15.09
N ILE A 89 10.28 7.53 14.32
CA ILE A 89 9.59 8.83 14.28
C ILE A 89 8.49 8.88 15.35
N ALA A 90 8.63 9.78 16.33
CA ALA A 90 7.55 10.07 17.28
C ALA A 90 6.35 10.74 16.59
N ASN A 91 5.13 10.39 16.98
CA ASN A 91 3.90 10.92 16.39
C ASN A 91 3.78 12.46 16.50
N SER A 92 4.29 13.06 17.58
CA SER A 92 4.37 14.51 17.75
C SER A 92 5.28 15.15 16.71
N ALA A 93 6.51 14.62 16.56
CA ALA A 93 7.47 15.07 15.57
C ALA A 93 6.96 14.90 14.13
N TYR A 94 6.23 13.82 13.83
CA TYR A 94 5.60 13.64 12.52
C TYR A 94 4.56 14.73 12.21
N LYS A 95 3.72 15.08 13.18
CA LYS A 95 2.67 16.10 13.01
C LYS A 95 3.25 17.50 12.81
N GLU A 96 4.33 17.82 13.49
CA GLU A 96 4.91 19.17 13.51
C GLU A 96 5.97 19.36 12.41
N MET A 97 6.69 18.30 12.02
CA MET A 97 7.89 18.39 11.19
C MET A 97 7.96 17.34 10.06
N SER A 98 6.80 16.94 9.51
CA SER A 98 6.68 15.94 8.43
C SER A 98 7.63 16.18 7.24
N ASN A 99 7.86 17.44 6.84
CA ASN A 99 8.73 17.74 5.69
C ASN A 99 10.23 17.57 5.99
N LEU A 100 10.69 17.87 7.21
CA LEU A 100 12.08 17.67 7.61
C LEU A 100 12.39 16.18 7.77
N LEU A 101 11.46 15.43 8.35
CA LEU A 101 11.63 14.00 8.56
C LEU A 101 11.75 13.21 7.24
N LYS A 102 11.17 13.71 6.14
CA LYS A 102 11.34 13.13 4.81
C LYS A 102 12.79 13.13 4.34
N SER A 103 13.56 14.22 4.56
CA SER A 103 14.96 14.28 4.10
C SER A 103 15.89 13.40 4.94
N TRP A 104 15.42 12.97 6.11
CA TRP A 104 16.12 12.08 7.04
C TRP A 104 15.65 10.63 6.89
N SER A 105 14.66 10.35 6.05
CA SER A 105 14.19 8.99 5.79
C SER A 105 15.11 8.29 4.79
N ASP A 106 15.24 6.97 4.92
CA ASP A 106 15.98 6.13 3.98
C ASP A 106 15.19 4.87 3.63
N ILE A 107 15.26 4.45 2.37
CA ILE A 107 14.64 3.21 1.89
C ILE A 107 15.76 2.33 1.34
N LYS A 108 16.04 1.25 2.05
CA LYS A 108 17.07 0.26 1.68
C LYS A 108 16.42 -0.96 1.05
N ASN A 109 17.22 -1.82 0.44
CA ASN A 109 16.80 -3.16 0.00
C ASN A 109 15.70 -3.18 -1.09
N THR A 110 15.58 -2.11 -1.87
CA THR A 110 14.63 -1.99 -3.00
C THR A 110 14.90 -3.02 -4.09
N ASP A 111 16.18 -3.34 -4.34
CA ASP A 111 16.59 -4.28 -5.39
C ASP A 111 16.19 -5.74 -5.08
N GLN A 112 15.97 -6.05 -3.80
CA GLN A 112 15.51 -7.37 -3.35
C GLN A 112 13.98 -7.47 -3.27
N LYS A 113 13.25 -6.46 -3.76
CA LYS A 113 11.77 -6.38 -3.71
C LYS A 113 11.17 -6.38 -2.29
N VAL A 114 11.99 -6.09 -1.28
CA VAL A 114 11.59 -6.00 0.13
C VAL A 114 12.14 -4.68 0.68
N PRO A 115 11.56 -3.52 0.28
CA PRO A 115 11.99 -2.24 0.78
C PRO A 115 11.94 -2.18 2.31
N TYR A 116 13.01 -1.62 2.88
CA TYR A 116 13.21 -1.45 4.30
C TYR A 116 13.26 0.05 4.64
N TYR A 117 12.25 0.50 5.37
CA TYR A 117 11.99 1.88 5.73
C TYR A 117 12.59 2.19 7.10
N THR A 118 13.62 3.01 7.11
CA THR A 118 14.36 3.40 8.33
C THR A 118 14.74 4.89 8.25
N MET A 119 15.36 5.40 9.31
CA MET A 119 15.91 6.76 9.33
C MET A 119 17.39 6.70 8.91
N ARG A 120 17.90 7.79 8.33
CA ARG A 120 19.33 8.00 8.15
C ARG A 120 19.92 8.24 9.53
N SER A 121 21.00 7.55 9.85
CA SER A 121 21.82 7.89 11.01
C SER A 121 22.45 9.25 10.74
N SER A 122 21.86 10.33 11.22
CA SER A 122 22.54 11.63 11.24
C SER A 122 23.59 11.58 12.35
N SER A 123 24.82 11.89 11.99
CA SER A 123 25.77 12.51 12.89
C SER A 123 25.21 13.90 13.22
N ASP A 124 24.25 13.97 14.15
CA ASP A 124 24.01 15.22 14.84
C ASP A 124 25.32 15.61 15.52
N ASP A 125 25.61 16.91 15.61
CA ASP A 125 26.78 17.53 16.24
C ASP A 125 26.86 17.28 17.77
N SER A 126 26.45 16.09 18.21
CA SER A 126 26.54 15.54 19.54
C SER A 126 27.35 14.25 19.46
N SER A 127 28.31 14.10 20.37
CA SER A 127 29.23 12.96 20.49
C SER A 127 28.57 11.60 20.77
N GLU A 128 27.25 11.48 20.65
CA GLU A 128 26.48 10.26 20.86
C GLU A 128 25.77 9.88 19.55
N VAL A 129 26.33 8.90 18.85
CA VAL A 129 25.64 8.22 17.74
C VAL A 129 24.51 7.41 18.36
N SER A 130 23.26 7.88 18.24
CA SER A 130 22.12 7.02 18.49
C SER A 130 21.99 6.05 17.32
N GLU A 131 22.43 4.81 17.50
CA GLU A 131 22.24 3.76 16.51
C GLU A 131 20.73 3.56 16.29
N ILE A 132 20.28 3.64 15.04
CA ILE A 132 18.90 3.34 14.70
C ILE A 132 18.77 1.81 14.68
N GLU A 133 18.25 1.24 15.76
CA GLU A 133 18.20 -0.21 15.99
C GLU A 133 17.11 -0.94 15.16
N GLY A 134 16.31 -0.24 14.34
CA GLY A 134 15.14 -0.83 13.69
C GLY A 134 14.63 -0.18 12.40
N GLY A 135 13.61 -0.80 11.83
CA GLY A 135 13.01 -0.41 10.56
C GLY A 135 11.79 -1.27 10.22
N TYR A 136 10.93 -0.72 9.38
CA TYR A 136 9.77 -1.45 8.86
C TYR A 136 10.10 -2.04 7.50
N PHE A 137 9.54 -3.20 7.19
CA PHE A 137 9.65 -3.80 5.86
C PHE A 137 8.27 -3.84 5.20
N TYR A 138 8.28 -3.82 3.87
CA TYR A 138 7.08 -4.07 3.07
C TYR A 138 7.43 -5.03 1.94
N LEU A 139 6.58 -6.03 1.71
CA LEU A 139 6.73 -6.95 0.61
C LEU A 139 5.37 -7.43 0.16
N THR A 140 5.29 -7.79 -1.12
CA THR A 140 4.09 -8.38 -1.71
C THR A 140 4.46 -9.70 -2.35
N VAL A 141 3.69 -10.74 -2.03
CA VAL A 141 3.84 -12.07 -2.62
C VAL A 141 2.64 -12.36 -3.50
N HIS A 142 2.89 -12.78 -4.73
CA HIS A 142 1.87 -13.27 -5.66
C HIS A 142 2.38 -14.53 -6.35
N HIS A 143 1.60 -15.60 -6.36
CA HIS A 143 2.01 -16.91 -6.89
C HIS A 143 3.39 -17.39 -6.36
N GLN A 144 3.64 -17.18 -5.05
CA GLN A 144 4.91 -17.52 -4.38
C GLN A 144 6.13 -16.70 -4.83
N GLU A 145 5.93 -15.67 -5.66
CA GLU A 145 6.99 -14.77 -6.09
C GLU A 145 6.84 -13.39 -5.45
N LEU A 146 7.99 -12.78 -5.12
CA LEU A 146 8.03 -11.38 -4.70
C LEU A 146 7.75 -10.46 -5.89
N LEU A 147 6.83 -9.52 -5.69
CA LEU A 147 6.52 -8.47 -6.66
C LEU A 147 7.38 -7.23 -6.41
N PRO A 148 7.77 -6.48 -7.47
CA PRO A 148 8.42 -5.19 -7.28
C PRO A 148 7.50 -4.23 -6.53
N VAL A 149 8.08 -3.42 -5.66
CA VAL A 149 7.36 -2.41 -4.88
C VAL A 149 7.63 -1.03 -5.47
N ILE A 150 6.56 -0.30 -5.78
CA ILE A 150 6.63 1.10 -6.18
C ILE A 150 6.68 1.95 -4.91
N TYR A 151 7.84 2.55 -4.62
CA TYR A 151 8.03 3.40 -3.44
C TYR A 151 7.92 4.91 -3.75
N ASP A 152 8.08 5.30 -5.02
CA ASP A 152 7.91 6.68 -5.47
C ASP A 152 6.47 6.91 -5.93
N ALA A 153 5.74 7.73 -5.17
CA ALA A 153 4.36 8.07 -5.47
C ALA A 153 4.22 8.88 -6.77
N GLU A 154 5.23 9.65 -7.19
CA GLU A 154 5.18 10.45 -8.42
C GLU A 154 5.02 9.56 -9.66
N VAL A 155 5.55 8.33 -9.61
CA VAL A 155 5.38 7.33 -10.68
C VAL A 155 3.91 6.98 -10.90
N ILE A 156 3.09 6.98 -9.84
CA ILE A 156 1.66 6.62 -9.90
C ILE A 156 0.78 7.86 -10.14
N PHE A 157 1.05 8.94 -9.39
CA PHE A 157 0.17 10.11 -9.30
C PHE A 157 0.60 11.29 -10.18
N ALA A 158 1.80 11.25 -10.77
CA ALA A 158 2.37 12.35 -11.56
C ALA A 158 2.32 13.69 -10.79
N TYR A 159 1.60 14.67 -11.34
CA TYR A 159 1.46 16.00 -10.75
C TYR A 159 0.43 16.06 -9.61
N ASP A 160 -0.33 14.99 -9.34
CA ASP A 160 -1.33 14.99 -8.27
C ASP A 160 -0.69 14.68 -6.90
N THR A 161 -0.30 15.74 -6.20
CA THR A 161 0.27 15.64 -4.84
C THR A 161 -0.75 15.28 -3.76
N SER A 162 -2.05 15.25 -4.07
CA SER A 162 -3.10 14.84 -3.12
C SER A 162 -3.17 13.31 -2.93
N LEU A 163 -2.52 12.55 -3.82
CA LEU A 163 -2.55 11.09 -3.86
C LEU A 163 -3.97 10.52 -4.07
N VAL A 164 -4.87 11.30 -4.67
CA VAL A 164 -6.25 10.90 -4.96
C VAL A 164 -6.38 10.30 -6.34
N HIS A 165 -5.80 10.93 -7.38
CA HIS A 165 -5.95 10.47 -8.76
C HIS A 165 -4.66 9.86 -9.28
N PRO A 166 -4.59 8.55 -9.57
CA PRO A 166 -3.38 7.91 -10.05
C PRO A 166 -3.18 8.21 -11.55
N ILE A 167 -2.79 9.44 -11.87
CA ILE A 167 -2.75 10.00 -13.23
C ILE A 167 -1.95 9.13 -14.20
N SER A 168 -0.75 8.71 -13.80
CA SER A 168 0.12 7.87 -14.64
C SER A 168 -0.50 6.51 -14.88
N PHE A 169 -1.03 5.89 -13.81
CA PHE A 169 -1.74 4.62 -13.93
C PHE A 169 -2.93 4.77 -14.87
N MET A 170 -3.76 5.82 -14.77
CA MET A 170 -4.90 5.98 -15.68
C MET A 170 -4.51 6.10 -17.16
N LYS A 171 -3.35 6.70 -17.47
CA LYS A 171 -2.90 6.97 -18.85
C LYS A 171 -2.07 5.86 -19.49
N HIS A 172 -1.36 5.08 -18.68
CA HIS A 172 -0.39 4.09 -19.18
C HIS A 172 -0.67 2.70 -18.59
N PRO A 173 -0.39 1.62 -19.32
CA PRO A 173 -0.42 0.28 -18.74
C PRO A 173 0.70 0.11 -17.71
N VAL A 174 0.51 -0.80 -16.76
CA VAL A 174 1.51 -1.20 -15.75
C VAL A 174 2.55 -2.14 -16.34
#